data_AF-A0A8S0G231-F1
#
_entry.id   AF-A0A8S0G231-F1
#
_cell.length_a   1.000
_cell.length_b   1.000
_cell.length_c   1.000
_cell.angle_alpha   90.00
_cell.angle_beta   90.00
_cell.angle_gamma   90.00
#
_symmetry.space_group_name_H-M   'P 1'
#
loop_
_entity.id
_entity.type
_entity.pdbx_description
1 polymer ?
#
loop_
_entity_poly.entity_id
_entity_poly.type
_entity_poly.pdbx_seq_one_letter_code
_entity_poly.pdbx_strand_id
1 'polypeptide(L)'
;MLSLLTILYHHVPSVTSMPVYLGQLDALLQPYVIILTQDEIDIRIKRFWRYLDRTLPDAFMHANIGPSDSPITRAILRADAELKQVSPNLTFIYDPDITPDDLLLEVAKNVCECSKPHIANGPVHDKIFTKGGYGIVSCYNSLPLAGGGSTLVRLNLKAIVIFFTRLRAQRIAG
;
A
#
# COMPACT_ATOMS: atom_id res chain seq x y z
N MET A 1 -22.20 -3.89 1.97
CA MET A 1 -21.19 -2.93 1.49
C MET A 1 -19.86 -3.58 1.17
N LEU A 2 -19.19 -4.27 2.10
CA LEU A 2 -17.97 -5.03 1.79
C LEU A 2 -18.18 -5.95 0.58
N SER A 3 -19.34 -6.61 0.49
CA SER A 3 -19.74 -7.42 -0.69
C SER A 3 -19.79 -6.65 -2.01
N LEU A 4 -20.15 -5.36 -2.00
CA LEU A 4 -20.16 -4.52 -3.21
C LEU A 4 -18.74 -4.16 -3.62
N LEU A 5 -17.89 -3.83 -2.65
CA LEU A 5 -16.48 -3.54 -2.87
C LEU A 5 -15.75 -4.77 -3.44
N THR A 6 -16.04 -5.96 -2.90
CA THR A 6 -15.48 -7.21 -3.42
C THR A 6 -15.97 -7.53 -4.83
N ILE A 7 -17.23 -7.21 -5.17
CA ILE A 7 -17.74 -7.34 -6.54
C ILE A 7 -16.97 -6.40 -7.47
N LEU A 8 -16.79 -5.13 -7.09
CA LEU A 8 -16.03 -4.17 -7.89
C LEU A 8 -14.62 -4.65 -8.17
N TYR A 9 -13.92 -5.19 -7.16
CA TYR A 9 -12.57 -5.72 -7.31
C TYR A 9 -12.44 -6.85 -8.35
N HIS A 10 -13.47 -7.68 -8.52
CA HIS A 10 -13.46 -8.74 -9.53
C HIS A 10 -13.75 -8.23 -10.96
N HIS A 11 -14.15 -6.96 -11.11
CA HIS A 11 -14.50 -6.36 -12.39
C HIS A 11 -13.59 -5.19 -12.78
N VAL A 12 -12.47 -4.98 -12.07
CA VAL A 12 -11.49 -3.96 -12.44
C VAL A 12 -10.71 -4.44 -13.68
N PRO A 13 -10.70 -3.67 -14.78
CA PRO A 13 -9.84 -3.98 -15.92
C PRO A 13 -8.38 -3.79 -15.51
N SER A 14 -7.62 -4.88 -15.52
CA SER A 14 -6.21 -4.92 -15.15
C SER A 14 -5.45 -5.89 -16.05
N VAL A 15 -4.16 -5.65 -16.26
CA VAL A 15 -3.27 -6.57 -17.00
C VAL A 15 -3.21 -7.95 -16.34
N THR A 16 -3.41 -8.03 -15.02
CA THR A 16 -3.45 -9.28 -14.26
C THR A 16 -4.86 -9.84 -14.07
N SER A 17 -5.90 -9.19 -14.63
CA SER A 17 -7.31 -9.46 -14.35
C SER A 17 -7.72 -9.32 -12.87
N MET A 18 -6.83 -8.75 -12.03
CA MET A 18 -7.04 -8.49 -10.60
C MET A 18 -6.59 -7.06 -10.25
N PRO A 19 -7.16 -6.44 -9.20
CA PRO A 19 -6.81 -5.08 -8.85
C PRO A 19 -5.43 -5.01 -8.19
N VAL A 20 -4.55 -4.17 -8.75
CA VAL A 20 -3.23 -3.88 -8.16
C VAL A 20 -3.28 -2.78 -7.08
N TYR A 21 -4.45 -2.20 -6.86
CA TYR A 21 -4.72 -1.21 -5.83
C TYR A 21 -6.14 -1.34 -5.28
N LEU A 22 -6.26 -1.46 -3.96
CA LEU A 22 -7.53 -1.57 -3.23
C LEU A 22 -7.99 -0.23 -2.64
N GLY A 23 -7.25 0.86 -2.88
CA GLY A 23 -7.55 2.14 -2.27
C GLY A 23 -6.97 2.29 -0.86
N GLN A 24 -7.25 3.46 -0.28
CA GLN A 24 -7.03 3.76 1.13
C GLN A 24 -8.22 3.25 1.93
N LEU A 25 -8.12 1.99 2.38
CA LEU A 25 -9.27 1.20 2.83
C LEU A 25 -9.92 1.75 4.10
N ASP A 26 -9.14 2.28 5.03
CA ASP A 26 -9.68 2.88 6.24
C ASP A 26 -10.53 4.10 5.92
N ALA A 27 -10.03 5.05 5.13
CA ALA A 27 -10.80 6.21 4.68
C ALA A 27 -12.05 5.81 3.87
N LEU A 28 -11.93 4.83 2.98
CA LEU A 28 -13.04 4.34 2.16
C LEU A 28 -14.15 3.68 2.99
N LEU A 29 -13.79 2.95 4.04
CA LEU A 29 -14.74 2.21 4.86
C LEU A 29 -15.27 3.04 6.04
N GLN A 30 -14.56 4.10 6.46
CA GLN A 30 -14.87 4.92 7.63
C GLN A 30 -16.33 5.42 7.67
N PRO A 31 -16.93 5.92 6.55
CA PRO A 31 -18.31 6.43 6.58
C PRO A 31 -19.37 5.37 6.95
N TYR A 32 -19.02 4.09 6.93
CA TYR A 32 -19.98 2.99 6.97
C TYR A 32 -19.85 2.11 8.21
N VAL A 33 -18.89 2.40 9.09
CA VAL A 33 -18.71 1.70 10.36
C VAL A 33 -19.18 2.54 11.56
N ILE A 34 -19.69 3.74 11.33
CA ILE A 34 -20.06 4.72 12.37
C ILE A 34 -21.07 4.14 13.39
N ILE A 35 -21.92 3.21 12.94
CA ILE A 35 -22.95 2.57 13.78
C ILE A 35 -22.49 1.27 14.46
N LEU A 36 -21.26 0.81 14.20
CA LEU A 36 -20.76 -0.49 14.65
C LEU A 36 -19.92 -0.35 15.90
N THR A 37 -19.95 -1.37 16.77
CA THR A 37 -18.98 -1.46 17.88
C THR A 37 -17.60 -1.87 17.36
N GLN A 38 -16.55 -1.69 18.17
CA GLN A 38 -15.20 -2.11 17.78
C GLN A 38 -15.12 -3.62 17.49
N ASP A 39 -15.73 -4.46 18.33
CA ASP A 39 -15.76 -5.91 18.13
C ASP A 39 -16.43 -6.29 16.80
N GLU A 40 -17.50 -5.57 16.47
CA GLU A 40 -18.22 -5.72 15.22
C GLU A 40 -17.38 -5.33 13.99
N ILE A 41 -16.57 -4.28 14.10
CA ILE A 41 -15.62 -3.86 13.08
C ILE A 41 -14.54 -4.92 12.92
N ASP A 42 -13.92 -5.35 14.02
CA ASP A 42 -12.83 -6.32 14.02
C ASP A 42 -13.23 -7.64 13.36
N ILE A 43 -14.40 -8.18 13.71
CA ILE A 43 -14.94 -9.41 13.09
C ILE A 43 -15.12 -9.23 11.58
N ARG A 44 -15.70 -8.10 11.15
CA ARG A 44 -15.99 -7.84 9.73
C ARG A 44 -14.71 -7.60 8.93
N ILE A 45 -13.78 -6.81 9.46
CA ILE A 45 -12.48 -6.52 8.83
C ILE A 45 -11.65 -7.80 8.74
N LYS A 46 -11.57 -8.61 9.78
CA LYS A 46 -10.85 -9.89 9.74
C LYS A 46 -11.41 -10.84 8.67
N ARG A 47 -12.73 -10.94 8.55
CA ARG A 47 -13.38 -11.74 7.49
C ARG A 47 -13.07 -11.19 6.10
N PHE A 48 -13.11 -9.88 5.94
CA PHE A 48 -12.77 -9.21 4.69
C PHE A 48 -11.29 -9.41 4.32
N TRP A 49 -10.38 -9.25 5.28
CA TRP A 49 -8.94 -9.48 5.09
C TRP A 49 -8.68 -10.89 4.58
N ARG A 50 -9.25 -11.91 5.25
CA ARG A 50 -9.15 -13.31 4.82
C ARG A 50 -9.74 -13.54 3.43
N TYR A 51 -10.85 -12.88 3.10
CA TYR A 51 -11.47 -12.98 1.79
C TYR A 51 -10.52 -12.47 0.69
N LEU A 52 -9.85 -11.33 0.90
CA LEU A 52 -8.90 -10.76 -0.07
C LEU A 52 -7.81 -11.79 -0.44
N ASP A 53 -7.16 -12.41 0.54
CA ASP A 53 -6.11 -13.42 0.30
C ASP A 53 -6.63 -14.66 -0.45
N ARG A 54 -7.87 -15.09 -0.18
CA ARG A 54 -8.43 -16.32 -0.75
C ARG A 54 -9.01 -16.14 -2.15
N THR A 55 -9.44 -14.94 -2.50
CA THR A 55 -10.16 -14.67 -3.76
C THR A 55 -9.37 -13.81 -4.73
N LEU A 56 -8.43 -13.02 -4.22
CA LEU A 56 -7.55 -12.16 -5.02
C LEU A 56 -6.08 -12.45 -4.64
N PRO A 57 -5.56 -13.67 -4.87
CA PRO A 57 -4.19 -14.06 -4.52
C PRO A 57 -3.18 -13.46 -5.51
N ASP A 58 -3.18 -12.14 -5.64
CA ASP A 58 -2.21 -11.39 -6.43
C ASP A 58 -1.16 -10.78 -5.50
N ALA A 59 0.11 -11.08 -5.75
CA ALA A 59 1.24 -10.50 -5.03
C ALA A 59 1.37 -8.99 -5.28
N PHE A 60 0.67 -8.44 -6.28
CA PHE A 60 0.60 -7.02 -6.59
C PHE A 60 -0.63 -6.33 -6.00
N MET A 61 -1.54 -7.04 -5.33
CA MET A 61 -2.68 -6.40 -4.69
C MET A 61 -2.22 -5.57 -3.49
N HIS A 62 -2.56 -4.28 -3.47
CA HIS A 62 -2.03 -3.33 -2.49
C HIS A 62 -3.12 -2.49 -1.83
N ALA A 63 -3.14 -2.47 -0.50
CA ALA A 63 -4.01 -1.61 0.30
C ALA A 63 -3.21 -0.49 0.97
N ASN A 64 -3.81 0.71 1.07
CA ASN A 64 -3.29 1.78 1.90
C ASN A 64 -4.16 2.00 3.14
N ILE A 65 -3.54 2.51 4.20
CA ILE A 65 -4.16 3.01 5.43
C ILE A 65 -3.36 4.21 5.97
N GLY A 66 -3.87 4.90 6.98
CA GLY A 66 -3.28 6.13 7.53
C GLY A 66 -3.54 7.35 6.65
N PRO A 67 -3.01 8.54 6.97
CA PRO A 67 -2.18 8.83 8.15
C PRO A 67 -2.97 9.05 9.45
N SER A 68 -4.27 9.30 9.34
CA SER A 68 -5.15 9.51 10.50
C SER A 68 -5.46 8.20 11.22
N ASP A 69 -5.66 8.30 12.53
CA ASP A 69 -6.14 7.19 13.34
C ASP A 69 -7.64 6.95 13.15
N SER A 70 -8.04 5.69 13.07
CA SER A 70 -9.44 5.30 13.01
C SER A 70 -9.66 3.88 13.56
N PRO A 71 -10.89 3.56 14.02
CA PRO A 71 -11.28 2.19 14.39
C PRO A 71 -10.95 1.15 13.30
N ILE A 72 -11.02 1.54 12.03
CA ILE A 72 -10.75 0.66 10.89
C ILE A 72 -9.26 0.47 10.68
N THR A 73 -8.47 1.53 10.77
CA THR A 73 -7.01 1.49 10.64
C THR A 73 -6.44 0.46 11.61
N ARG A 74 -6.84 0.54 12.88
CA ARG A 74 -6.39 -0.41 13.90
C ARG A 74 -6.97 -1.81 13.74
N ALA A 75 -8.24 -1.94 13.30
CA ALA A 75 -8.82 -3.24 12.99
C ALA A 75 -8.08 -3.96 11.85
N ILE A 76 -7.64 -3.22 10.82
CA ILE A 76 -6.84 -3.76 9.72
C ILE A 76 -5.47 -4.21 10.23
N LEU A 77 -4.79 -3.40 11.06
CA LEU A 77 -3.52 -3.78 11.66
C LEU A 77 -3.65 -5.06 12.50
N ARG A 78 -4.64 -5.14 13.39
CA ARG A 78 -4.90 -6.37 14.17
C ARG A 78 -5.16 -7.57 13.28
N ALA A 79 -6.00 -7.43 12.25
CA ALA A 79 -6.30 -8.52 11.33
C ALA A 79 -5.06 -8.99 10.54
N ASP A 80 -4.21 -8.07 10.10
CA ASP A 80 -2.99 -8.40 9.34
C ASP A 80 -1.94 -9.12 10.20
N ALA A 81 -1.72 -8.63 11.43
CA ALA A 81 -0.81 -9.27 12.39
C ALA A 81 -1.30 -10.64 12.85
N GLU A 82 -2.61 -10.81 13.05
CA GLU A 82 -3.18 -12.09 13.47
C GLU A 82 -3.14 -13.13 12.33
N LEU A 83 -3.56 -12.74 11.12
CA LEU A 83 -3.71 -13.68 10.01
C LEU A 83 -2.38 -14.00 9.31
N LYS A 84 -1.40 -13.09 9.38
CA LYS A 84 -0.04 -13.25 8.78
C LYS A 84 -0.07 -13.72 7.33
N GLN A 85 -1.07 -13.27 6.58
CA GLN A 85 -1.30 -13.68 5.21
C GLN A 85 -0.41 -12.88 4.25
N VAL A 86 -0.14 -13.46 3.07
CA VAL A 86 0.74 -12.84 2.07
C VAL A 86 0.04 -11.64 1.42
N SER A 87 -1.22 -11.80 1.04
CA SER A 87 -1.99 -10.75 0.35
C SER A 87 -3.11 -10.18 1.24
N PRO A 88 -3.44 -8.88 1.08
CA PRO A 88 -2.76 -7.90 0.24
C PRO A 88 -1.40 -7.46 0.83
N ASN A 89 -0.59 -6.82 -0.01
CA ASN A 89 0.42 -5.89 0.50
C ASN A 89 -0.29 -4.74 1.21
N LEU A 90 0.30 -4.25 2.29
CA LEU A 90 -0.25 -3.16 3.06
C LEU A 90 0.82 -2.08 3.23
N THR A 91 0.46 -0.84 2.95
CA THR A 91 1.27 0.34 3.28
C THR A 91 0.50 1.29 4.17
N PHE A 92 1.14 1.73 5.25
CA PHE A 92 0.71 2.82 6.10
C PHE A 92 1.35 4.12 5.60
N ILE A 93 0.53 5.11 5.26
CA ILE A 93 0.98 6.45 4.93
C ILE A 93 1.20 7.18 6.25
N TYR A 94 2.44 7.55 6.55
CA TYR A 94 2.82 8.25 7.77
C TYR A 94 2.92 9.75 7.53
N ASP A 95 2.32 10.54 8.41
CA ASP A 95 2.49 11.99 8.48
C ASP A 95 2.73 12.39 9.95
N PRO A 96 3.89 13.00 10.30
CA PRO A 96 4.22 13.36 11.68
C PRO A 96 3.26 14.40 12.29
N ASP A 97 2.56 15.19 11.47
CA ASP A 97 1.62 16.20 11.96
C ASP A 97 0.21 15.62 12.19
N ILE A 98 -0.07 14.40 11.72
CA ILE A 98 -1.40 13.79 11.73
C ILE A 98 -1.41 12.46 12.52
N THR A 99 -0.38 11.64 12.36
CA THR A 99 -0.31 10.29 12.94
C THR A 99 0.03 10.36 14.43
N PRO A 100 -0.84 9.85 15.31
CA PRO A 100 -0.52 9.74 16.74
C PRO A 100 0.62 8.76 17.02
N ASP A 101 1.44 9.04 18.04
CA ASP A 101 2.59 8.21 18.41
C ASP A 101 2.21 6.77 18.77
N ASP A 102 1.05 6.58 19.41
CA ASP A 102 0.57 5.25 19.82
C ASP A 102 0.10 4.42 18.62
N LEU A 103 -0.44 5.05 17.58
CA LEU A 103 -0.72 4.40 16.29
C LEU A 103 0.58 4.03 15.57
N LEU A 104 1.57 4.93 15.53
CA LEU A 104 2.88 4.62 14.93
C LEU A 104 3.56 3.45 15.65
N LEU A 105 3.46 3.40 16.98
CA LEU A 105 3.96 2.29 17.78
C LEU A 105 3.24 0.97 17.46
N GLU A 106 1.91 0.99 17.27
CA GLU A 106 1.14 -0.19 16.83
C GLU A 106 1.61 -0.65 15.44
N VAL A 107 1.77 0.28 14.49
CA VAL A 107 2.31 0.00 13.15
C VAL A 107 3.68 -0.66 13.24
N ALA A 108 4.60 -0.12 14.04
CA ALA A 108 5.94 -0.68 14.21
C ALA A 108 5.92 -2.09 14.84
N LYS A 109 5.05 -2.33 15.82
CA LYS A 109 4.85 -3.68 16.40
C LYS A 109 4.34 -4.66 15.35
N ASN A 110 3.37 -4.23 14.53
CA ASN A 110 2.85 -5.01 13.42
C ASN A 110 3.95 -5.40 12.43
N VAL A 111 4.83 -4.46 12.06
CA VAL A 111 5.99 -4.75 11.20
C VAL A 111 6.89 -5.82 11.79
N CYS A 112 7.18 -5.75 13.09
CA CYS A 112 7.96 -6.79 13.77
C CYS A 112 7.25 -8.16 13.77
N GLU A 113 5.92 -8.17 13.83
CA GLU A 113 5.12 -9.40 13.96
C GLU A 113 4.85 -10.12 12.62
N CYS A 114 4.58 -9.35 11.56
CA CYS A 114 4.16 -9.89 10.26
C CYS A 114 4.84 -9.22 9.05
N SER A 115 5.89 -8.43 9.25
CA SER A 115 6.63 -7.69 8.19
C SER A 115 5.78 -6.68 7.40
N LYS A 116 4.60 -6.33 7.93
CA LYS A 116 3.65 -5.36 7.35
C LYS A 116 3.03 -4.51 8.46
N PRO A 117 2.60 -3.28 8.18
CA PRO A 117 2.60 -2.63 6.87
C PRO A 117 3.97 -2.05 6.48
N HIS A 118 4.19 -1.78 5.20
CA HIS A 118 5.29 -0.90 4.77
C HIS A 118 4.95 0.54 5.17
N ILE A 119 5.94 1.41 5.29
CA ILE A 119 5.72 2.81 5.70
C ILE A 119 6.10 3.73 4.54
N ALA A 120 5.13 4.54 4.09
CA ALA A 120 5.35 5.59 3.10
C ALA A 120 5.38 6.96 3.79
N ASN A 121 6.29 7.83 3.38
CA ASN A 121 6.40 9.18 3.93
C ASN A 121 5.40 10.12 3.24
N GLY A 122 4.28 10.40 3.90
CA GLY A 122 3.19 11.25 3.41
C GLY A 122 3.67 12.62 2.95
N PRO A 123 4.32 13.44 3.81
CA PRO A 123 4.78 14.77 3.44
C PRO A 123 5.73 14.82 2.25
N VAL A 124 6.54 13.79 2.02
CA VAL A 124 7.42 13.72 0.84
C VAL A 124 6.59 13.46 -0.42
N HIS A 125 5.65 12.53 -0.38
CA HIS A 125 4.80 12.23 -1.53
C HIS A 125 3.82 13.37 -1.84
N ASP A 126 3.27 14.03 -0.82
CA ASP A 126 2.40 15.21 -0.96
C ASP A 126 3.10 16.41 -1.62
N LYS A 127 4.44 16.46 -1.63
CA LYS A 127 5.22 17.48 -2.37
C LYS A 127 5.43 17.11 -3.84
N ILE A 128 5.41 15.82 -4.16
CA ILE A 128 5.59 15.31 -5.53
C ILE A 128 4.25 15.30 -6.28
N PHE A 129 3.19 14.93 -5.56
CA PHE A 129 1.82 14.85 -6.07
C PHE A 129 0.95 15.96 -5.45
N THR A 130 -0.35 15.93 -5.71
CA THR A 130 -1.31 16.71 -4.93
C THR A 130 -1.45 16.08 -3.54
N LYS A 131 -1.60 16.89 -2.48
CA LYS A 131 -1.80 16.41 -1.11
C LYS A 131 -2.94 15.38 -1.04
N GLY A 132 -2.65 14.18 -0.52
CA GLY A 132 -3.60 13.05 -0.47
C GLY A 132 -4.07 12.53 -1.84
N GLY A 133 -3.45 13.01 -2.92
CA GLY A 133 -3.77 12.69 -4.31
C GLY A 133 -2.90 11.57 -4.89
N TYR A 134 -2.34 10.70 -4.05
CA TYR A 134 -1.51 9.57 -4.47
C TYR A 134 -1.89 8.28 -3.72
N GLY A 135 -1.49 7.15 -4.28
CA GLY A 135 -1.56 5.85 -3.62
C GLY A 135 -0.27 5.07 -3.80
N ILE A 136 0.00 4.14 -2.88
CA ILE A 136 1.03 3.12 -3.06
C ILE A 136 0.36 1.87 -3.64
N VAL A 137 0.81 1.48 -4.83
CA VAL A 137 0.16 0.44 -5.64
C VAL A 137 1.16 -0.66 -6.02
N SER A 138 0.68 -1.86 -6.33
CA SER A 138 1.53 -2.97 -6.79
C SER A 138 2.70 -3.25 -5.82
N CYS A 139 3.92 -3.44 -6.33
CA CYS A 139 5.15 -3.55 -5.54
C CYS A 139 5.71 -2.18 -5.12
N TYR A 140 4.93 -1.36 -4.43
CA TYR A 140 5.38 -0.10 -3.82
C TYR A 140 5.60 1.08 -4.78
N ASN A 141 4.90 1.10 -5.92
CA ASN A 141 4.91 2.28 -6.80
C ASN A 141 4.04 3.38 -6.19
N SER A 142 4.57 4.59 -6.07
CA SER A 142 3.78 5.78 -5.76
C SER A 142 3.24 6.38 -7.06
N LEU A 143 1.93 6.43 -7.21
CA LEU A 143 1.26 6.99 -8.40
C LEU A 143 0.16 7.96 -7.98
N PRO A 144 -0.17 8.96 -8.81
CA PRO A 144 -1.33 9.81 -8.56
C PRO A 144 -2.62 8.97 -8.60
N LEU A 145 -3.57 9.30 -7.72
CA LEU A 145 -4.89 8.67 -7.72
C LEU A 145 -5.59 8.90 -9.06
N ALA A 146 -6.31 7.88 -9.55
CA ALA A 146 -6.91 7.84 -10.88
C ALA A 146 -5.92 8.02 -12.06
N GLY A 147 -4.60 7.97 -11.80
CA GLY A 147 -3.56 7.94 -12.81
C GLY A 147 -3.05 6.52 -13.11
N GLY A 148 -1.89 6.45 -13.77
CA GLY A 148 -1.24 5.18 -14.10
C GLY A 148 0.21 5.36 -14.53
N GLY A 149 0.96 4.26 -14.57
CA GLY A 149 2.31 4.21 -15.13
C GLY A 149 2.30 3.49 -16.48
N SER A 150 2.55 4.22 -17.57
CA SER A 150 2.47 3.66 -18.94
C SER A 150 3.73 2.92 -19.39
N THR A 151 4.87 3.15 -18.75
CA THR A 151 6.15 2.53 -19.13
C THR A 151 7.02 2.29 -17.90
N LEU A 152 7.60 1.08 -17.80
CA LEU A 152 8.59 0.75 -16.77
C LEU A 152 9.91 0.31 -17.43
N VAL A 153 10.66 1.29 -17.93
CA VAL A 153 11.98 1.03 -18.53
C VAL A 153 13.01 0.85 -17.42
N ARG A 154 13.80 -0.23 -17.49
CA ARG A 154 14.87 -0.52 -16.54
C ARG A 154 16.22 -0.14 -17.13
N LEU A 155 16.92 0.79 -16.49
CA LEU A 155 18.29 1.18 -16.86
C LEU A 155 19.31 0.43 -16.02
N ASN A 156 20.32 -0.16 -16.66
CA ASN A 156 21.43 -0.81 -15.98
C ASN A 156 22.52 0.23 -15.66
N LEU A 157 22.43 0.84 -14.48
CA LEU A 157 23.41 1.85 -14.03
C LEU A 157 24.84 1.30 -13.96
N LYS A 158 25.02 0.02 -13.62
CA LYS A 158 26.34 -0.64 -13.61
C LYS A 158 26.94 -0.67 -15.02
N ALA A 159 26.16 -1.03 -16.03
CA ALA A 159 26.64 -1.06 -17.41
C ALA A 159 27.03 0.35 -17.88
N ILE A 160 26.26 1.38 -17.50
CA ILE A 160 26.55 2.78 -17.81
C ILE A 160 27.90 3.20 -17.19
N VAL A 161 28.12 2.92 -15.90
CA VAL A 161 29.38 3.25 -15.22
C VAL A 161 30.57 2.52 -15.85
N ILE A 162 30.43 1.23 -16.16
CA ILE A 162 31.48 0.44 -16.83
C ILE A 162 31.80 1.03 -18.20
N PHE A 163 30.78 1.39 -18.99
CA PHE A 163 30.94 1.99 -20.30
C PHE A 163 31.75 3.29 -20.24
N PHE A 164 31.37 4.23 -19.36
CA PHE A 164 32.10 5.50 -19.21
C PHE A 164 33.50 5.34 -18.64
N THR A 165 33.71 4.39 -17.72
CA THR A 165 35.05 4.12 -17.16
C THR A 165 36.00 3.59 -18.24
N ARG A 166 35.53 2.69 -19.11
CA ARG A 166 36.31 2.16 -20.25
C ARG A 166 36.60 3.23 -21.29
N LEU A 167 35.62 4.04 -21.65
CA LEU A 167 35.78 5.18 -22.56
C LEU A 167 36.83 6.17 -22.05
N ARG A 168 36.82 6.47 -20.75
CA ARG A 168 37.80 7.36 -20.13
C ARG A 168 39.21 6.75 -20.16
N ALA A 169 39.36 5.46 -19.88
CA ALA A 169 40.65 4.79 -19.96
C ALA A 169 41.23 4.79 -21.38
N GLN A 170 40.38 4.57 -22.40
CA GLN A 170 40.79 4.65 -23.81
C GLN A 170 41.23 6.06 -24.23
N ARG A 171 40.63 7.11 -23.66
CA ARG A 171 41.01 8.52 -23.91
C ARG A 171 42.30 8.97 -23.23
N ILE A 172 42.75 8.27 -22.18
CA ILE A 172 44.01 8.58 -21.46
C ILE A 172 45.19 7.80 -22.08
N ALA A 173 44.90 6.67 -22.74
CA ALA A 173 45.90 5.78 -23.32
C ALA A 173 46.29 6.11 -24.78
N GLY A 174 45.72 7.15 -25.38
CA GLY A 174 46.05 7.65 -26.72
C GLY A 174 46.40 9.13 -26.68
#